data_AF-A0A183DXA6-F1
#
_entry.id   AF-A0A183DXA6-F1
#
_cell.length_a   1.000
_cell.length_b   1.000
_cell.length_c   1.000
_cell.angle_alpha   90.00
_cell.angle_beta   90.00
_cell.angle_gamma   90.00
#
_symmetry.space_group_name_H-M   'P 1'
#
loop_
_entity.id
_entity.type
_entity.pdbx_description
1 polymer ?
#
loop_
_entity_poly.entity_id
_entity_poly.type
_entity_poly.pdbx_seq_one_letter_code
_entity_poly.pdbx_strand_id
1 'polypeptide(L)'
;MKGLLFCSAGVWGLTAYFFFYFQNVVGARRSSWRVISSIEQKTEGSEKKQQMAKEYREKVEKELRDICLDVLNLLDKYLIPKAGNPESKVFYLKMKGDYYRYLAEVASGEDRTVVVEKSQQSYQEAFDIAKDKMQPTHPIRLGLALNFSVFYYEILNAPDKACQLAKQVSVADSGQKAYSEALEIAKAQLSTTHPVRLGLALNYSVFFYEISSSPDRACQLAKQAFDDAIAELDTLNEDSYKDSTLIMQLLRDNLTLWTSDTGADDQEGGEQTGETGGN
;
A
#
# COMPACT_ATOMS: atom_id res chain seq x y z
N MET A 1 12.72 5.94 10.58
CA MET A 1 12.44 6.41 9.21
C MET A 1 11.29 7.42 9.25
N LYS A 2 11.62 8.70 9.38
CA LYS A 2 10.70 9.85 9.23
C LYS A 2 11.21 10.62 8.03
N GLY A 3 10.35 10.89 7.06
CA GLY A 3 10.69 11.78 5.95
C GLY A 3 10.29 11.19 4.61
N LEU A 4 9.07 11.49 4.18
CA LEU A 4 8.81 11.75 2.78
C LEU A 4 7.51 12.56 2.71
N LEU A 5 7.57 13.66 1.94
CA LEU A 5 6.53 14.63 1.56
C LEU A 5 6.68 16.02 2.17
N PHE A 6 7.68 16.75 1.66
CA PHE A 6 7.65 18.20 1.56
C PHE A 6 7.93 18.57 0.10
N CYS A 7 6.93 19.14 -0.61
CA CYS A 7 7.16 20.02 -1.75
C CYS A 7 5.86 20.74 -2.17
N SER A 8 5.74 22.02 -1.77
CA SER A 8 5.18 23.16 -2.54
C SER A 8 4.85 24.30 -1.57
N ALA A 9 5.71 25.33 -1.52
CA ALA A 9 5.67 26.40 -0.52
C ALA A 9 4.56 27.43 -0.79
N GLY A 10 3.79 27.78 0.25
CA GLY A 10 2.84 28.90 0.24
C GLY A 10 1.57 28.60 1.03
N VAL A 11 0.73 27.69 0.49
CA VAL A 11 -0.54 27.27 1.11
C VAL A 11 -0.38 25.97 1.91
N TRP A 12 0.55 25.11 1.50
CA TRP A 12 0.86 23.86 2.19
C TRP A 12 1.57 24.06 3.52
N GLY A 13 2.15 25.23 3.80
CA GLY A 13 2.82 25.50 5.07
C GLY A 13 1.84 25.48 6.24
N LEU A 14 0.76 26.27 6.16
CA LEU A 14 -0.27 26.33 7.21
C LEU A 14 -1.06 25.02 7.32
N THR A 15 -1.40 24.37 6.21
CA THR A 15 -2.10 23.07 6.24
C THR A 15 -1.20 21.94 6.74
N ALA A 16 0.10 21.94 6.44
CA ALA A 16 1.06 20.98 6.98
C ALA A 16 1.34 21.22 8.46
N TYR A 17 1.44 22.47 8.91
CA TYR A 17 1.58 22.80 10.34
C TYR A 17 0.32 22.42 11.13
N PHE A 18 -0.86 22.72 10.58
CA PHE A 18 -2.14 22.30 11.15
C PHE A 18 -2.22 20.77 11.24
N PHE A 19 -1.94 20.07 10.15
CA PHE A 19 -1.91 18.62 10.09
C PHE A 19 -0.92 18.02 11.10
N PHE A 20 0.31 18.52 11.14
CA PHE A 20 1.36 18.06 12.04
C PHE A 20 1.00 18.32 13.50
N TYR A 21 0.43 19.48 13.82
CA TYR A 21 -0.02 19.81 15.17
C TYR A 21 -1.08 18.84 15.65
N PHE A 22 -2.16 18.64 14.89
CA PHE A 22 -3.23 17.75 15.32
C PHE A 22 -2.83 16.27 15.27
N GLN A 23 -1.98 15.86 14.32
CA GLN A 23 -1.44 14.50 14.29
C GLN A 23 -0.59 14.21 15.54
N ASN A 24 0.19 15.17 16.03
CA ASN A 24 0.97 15.01 17.27
C ASN A 24 0.08 15.01 18.51
N VAL A 25 -0.87 15.95 18.60
CA VAL A 25 -1.78 16.06 19.74
C VAL A 25 -2.65 14.80 19.88
N VAL A 26 -3.28 14.36 18.79
CA VAL A 26 -4.09 13.13 18.77
C VAL A 26 -3.19 11.90 18.94
N GLY A 27 -2.01 11.88 18.32
CA GLY A 27 -1.06 10.78 18.44
C GLY A 27 -0.60 10.54 19.88
N ALA A 28 -0.32 11.61 20.63
CA ALA A 28 0.02 11.53 22.04
C ALA A 28 -1.13 10.93 22.87
N ARG A 29 -2.37 11.42 22.67
CA ARG A 29 -3.55 10.92 23.38
C ARG A 29 -3.91 9.47 23.03
N ARG A 30 -3.80 9.08 21.75
CA ARG A 30 -3.97 7.68 21.31
C ARG A 30 -2.93 6.76 21.93
N SER A 31 -1.67 7.19 21.99
CA SER A 31 -0.61 6.42 22.63
C SER A 31 -0.88 6.22 24.12
N SER A 32 -1.23 7.30 24.83
CA SER A 32 -1.65 7.23 26.24
C SER A 32 -2.83 6.28 26.43
N TRP A 33 -3.87 6.39 25.60
CA TRP A 33 -5.05 5.54 25.69
C TRP A 33 -4.72 4.05 25.54
N ARG A 34 -3.87 3.66 24.58
CA ARG A 34 -3.46 2.24 24.42
C ARG A 34 -2.71 1.72 25.64
N VAL A 35 -1.80 2.53 26.19
CA VAL A 35 -1.05 2.15 27.39
C VAL A 35 -1.98 1.96 28.59
N ILE A 36 -2.90 2.91 28.82
CA ILE A 36 -3.83 2.84 29.95
C ILE A 36 -4.81 1.67 29.78
N SER A 37 -5.33 1.45 28.57
CA SER A 37 -6.21 0.31 28.28
C SER A 37 -5.50 -1.03 28.52
N SER A 38 -4.21 -1.14 28.17
CA SER A 38 -3.41 -2.33 28.47
C SER A 38 -3.17 -2.51 29.97
N ILE A 39 -2.98 -1.42 30.72
CA ILE A 39 -2.85 -1.47 32.18
C ILE A 39 -4.17 -1.95 32.79
N GLU A 40 -5.31 -1.38 32.39
CA GLU A 40 -6.64 -1.79 32.89
C GLU A 40 -6.87 -3.30 32.70
N GLN A 41 -6.58 -3.84 31.52
CA GLN A 41 -6.68 -5.29 31.24
C GLN A 41 -5.73 -6.15 32.07
N LYS A 42 -4.53 -5.66 32.41
CA LYS A 42 -3.54 -6.43 33.17
C LYS A 42 -3.76 -6.39 34.68
N THR A 43 -4.71 -5.59 35.17
CA THR A 43 -4.89 -5.34 36.61
C THR A 43 -6.09 -6.08 37.22
N GLU A 44 -6.55 -7.17 36.59
CA GLU A 44 -7.76 -7.95 36.93
C GLU A 44 -7.81 -8.55 38.36
N GLY A 45 -6.78 -8.39 39.20
CA GLY A 45 -6.75 -8.85 40.59
C GLY A 45 -6.87 -7.76 41.67
N SER A 46 -6.99 -6.48 41.30
CA SER A 46 -7.06 -5.38 42.27
C SER A 46 -8.12 -4.35 41.87
N GLU A 47 -9.31 -4.44 42.48
CA GLU A 47 -10.46 -3.57 42.21
C GLU A 47 -10.10 -2.08 42.24
N LYS A 48 -9.32 -1.64 43.25
CA LYS A 48 -8.90 -0.23 43.37
C LYS A 48 -8.04 0.23 42.20
N LYS A 49 -7.10 -0.60 41.74
CA LYS A 49 -6.22 -0.23 40.62
C LYS A 49 -6.96 -0.28 39.29
N GLN A 50 -7.85 -1.25 39.11
CA GLN A 50 -8.71 -1.36 37.93
C GLN A 50 -9.64 -0.14 37.82
N GLN A 51 -10.27 0.27 38.92
CA GLN A 51 -11.12 1.45 38.95
C GLN A 51 -10.36 2.74 38.59
N MET A 52 -9.16 2.95 39.16
CA MET A 52 -8.32 4.10 38.82
C MET A 52 -7.89 4.09 37.34
N ALA A 53 -7.53 2.92 36.80
CA ALA A 53 -7.14 2.79 35.39
C ALA A 53 -8.33 3.12 34.46
N LYS A 54 -9.53 2.64 34.80
CA LYS A 54 -10.77 2.92 34.06
C LYS A 54 -11.10 4.40 34.04
N GLU A 55 -11.11 5.07 35.20
CA GLU A 55 -11.39 6.52 35.29
C GLU A 55 -10.39 7.35 34.48
N TYR A 56 -9.11 6.96 34.49
CA TYR A 56 -8.09 7.62 33.71
C TYR A 56 -8.23 7.36 32.21
N ARG A 57 -8.63 6.13 31.81
CA ARG A 57 -8.96 5.80 30.42
C ARG A 57 -10.10 6.67 29.92
N GLU A 58 -11.21 6.73 30.64
CA GLU A 58 -12.40 7.51 30.26
C GLU A 58 -12.09 9.01 30.13
N LYS A 59 -11.20 9.56 30.98
CA LYS A 59 -10.72 10.94 30.84
C LYS A 59 -9.96 11.16 29.54
N VAL A 60 -9.05 10.25 29.19
CA VAL A 60 -8.30 10.33 27.92
C VAL A 60 -9.21 10.14 26.72
N GLU A 61 -10.21 9.26 26.80
CA GLU A 61 -11.21 9.08 25.74
C GLU A 61 -12.02 10.34 25.51
N LYS A 62 -12.43 11.04 26.57
CA LYS A 62 -13.14 12.31 26.46
C LYS A 62 -12.28 13.37 25.78
N GLU A 63 -11.02 13.53 26.20
CA GLU A 63 -10.10 14.50 25.57
C GLU A 63 -9.89 14.17 24.08
N LEU A 64 -9.70 12.89 23.75
CA LEU A 64 -9.54 12.45 22.37
C LEU A 64 -10.79 12.73 21.54
N ARG A 65 -11.98 12.48 22.12
CA ARG A 65 -13.27 12.74 21.48
C ARG A 65 -13.46 14.22 21.18
N ASP A 66 -13.22 15.08 22.16
CA ASP A 66 -13.38 16.53 22.02
C ASP A 66 -12.46 17.07 20.93
N ILE A 67 -11.17 16.67 20.93
CA ILE A 67 -10.20 17.07 19.90
C ILE A 67 -10.64 16.61 18.51
N CYS A 68 -11.11 15.37 18.38
CA CYS A 68 -11.56 14.85 17.09
C CYS A 68 -12.79 15.60 16.58
N LEU A 69 -13.76 15.90 17.46
CA LEU A 69 -14.97 16.64 17.09
C LEU A 69 -14.67 18.08 16.67
N ASP A 70 -13.72 18.75 17.31
CA ASP A 70 -13.28 20.09 16.93
C ASP A 70 -12.69 20.11 15.51
N VAL A 71 -11.83 19.13 15.19
CA VAL A 71 -11.24 19.03 13.85
C VAL A 71 -12.29 18.66 12.81
N LEU A 72 -13.19 17.72 13.12
CA LEU A 72 -14.29 17.35 12.22
C LEU A 72 -15.19 18.55 11.92
N ASN A 73 -15.52 19.36 12.93
CA ASN A 73 -16.29 20.59 12.76
C ASN A 73 -15.56 21.60 11.85
N LEU A 74 -14.24 21.74 12.00
CA LEU A 74 -13.45 22.61 11.12
C LEU A 74 -13.44 22.10 9.67
N LEU A 75 -13.28 20.79 9.50
CA LEU A 75 -13.27 20.14 8.18
C LEU A 75 -14.60 20.37 7.46
N ASP A 76 -15.72 20.09 8.13
CA ASP A 76 -17.06 20.17 7.54
C ASP A 76 -17.52 21.60 7.29
N LYS A 77 -17.24 22.55 8.19
CA LYS A 77 -17.73 23.93 8.06
C LYS A 77 -16.86 24.79 7.15
N TYR A 78 -15.55 24.52 7.07
CA TYR A 78 -14.60 25.46 6.46
C TYR A 78 -13.70 24.83 5.41
N LEU A 79 -13.05 23.71 5.69
CA LEU A 79 -11.97 23.20 4.82
C LEU A 79 -12.50 22.45 3.60
N ILE A 80 -13.43 21.51 3.78
CA ILE A 80 -14.02 20.74 2.69
C ILE A 80 -14.83 21.65 1.74
N PRO A 81 -15.71 22.55 2.21
CA PRO A 81 -16.47 23.44 1.32
C PRO A 81 -15.61 24.43 0.53
N LYS A 82 -14.45 24.82 1.06
CA LYS A 82 -13.52 25.78 0.40
C LYS A 82 -12.44 25.09 -0.44
N ALA A 83 -12.46 23.76 -0.55
CA ALA A 83 -11.48 23.02 -1.32
C ALA A 83 -11.65 23.29 -2.83
N GLY A 84 -10.81 24.16 -3.38
CA GLY A 84 -10.89 24.60 -4.78
C GLY A 84 -10.33 23.61 -5.81
N ASN A 85 -9.58 22.59 -5.38
CA ASN A 85 -9.01 21.57 -6.26
C ASN A 85 -9.23 20.14 -5.71
N PRO A 86 -9.20 19.12 -6.59
CA PRO A 86 -9.42 17.73 -6.19
C PRO A 86 -8.42 17.24 -5.13
N GLU A 87 -7.15 17.62 -5.23
CA GLU A 87 -6.11 17.19 -4.27
C GLU A 87 -6.43 17.63 -2.84
N SER A 88 -6.80 18.90 -2.67
CA SER A 88 -7.17 19.46 -1.36
C SER A 88 -8.45 18.82 -0.83
N LYS A 89 -9.43 18.57 -1.71
CA LYS A 89 -10.68 17.91 -1.32
C LYS A 89 -10.44 16.47 -0.84
N VAL A 90 -9.64 15.70 -1.58
CA VAL A 90 -9.23 14.34 -1.20
C VAL A 90 -8.45 14.37 0.11
N PHE A 91 -7.54 15.32 0.29
CA PHE A 91 -6.76 15.46 1.52
C PHE A 91 -7.65 15.71 2.75
N TYR A 92 -8.62 16.62 2.66
CA TYR A 92 -9.54 16.91 3.77
C TYR A 92 -10.53 15.78 4.04
N LEU A 93 -11.06 15.11 3.01
CA LEU A 93 -11.93 13.94 3.18
C LEU A 93 -11.19 12.75 3.78
N LYS A 94 -9.96 12.48 3.32
CA LYS A 94 -9.06 11.50 3.94
C LYS A 94 -8.87 11.81 5.43
N MET A 95 -8.59 13.09 5.74
CA MET A 95 -8.40 13.54 7.10
C MET A 95 -9.66 13.32 7.94
N LYS A 96 -10.85 13.64 7.40
CA LYS A 96 -12.15 13.36 8.04
C LYS A 96 -12.31 11.87 8.36
N GLY A 97 -11.96 10.98 7.42
CA GLY A 97 -11.92 9.53 7.64
C GLY A 97 -10.99 9.12 8.77
N ASP A 98 -9.77 9.69 8.82
CA ASP A 98 -8.78 9.46 9.88
C ASP A 98 -9.33 9.83 11.28
N TYR A 99 -9.98 10.99 11.43
CA TYR A 99 -10.55 11.40 12.72
C TYR A 99 -11.74 10.55 13.15
N TYR A 100 -12.63 10.16 12.23
CA TYR A 100 -13.68 9.20 12.57
C TYR A 100 -13.12 7.82 12.94
N ARG A 101 -12.02 7.40 12.31
CA ARG A 101 -11.32 6.16 12.68
C ARG A 101 -10.76 6.25 14.11
N TYR A 102 -10.17 7.38 14.49
CA TYR A 102 -9.71 7.58 15.86
C TYR A 102 -10.85 7.58 16.87
N LEU A 103 -12.01 8.14 16.51
CA LEU A 103 -13.22 8.03 17.33
C LEU A 103 -13.71 6.58 17.44
N ALA A 104 -13.64 5.81 16.35
CA ALA A 104 -14.02 4.40 16.36
C ALA A 104 -13.15 3.57 17.30
N GLU A 105 -11.86 3.87 17.44
CA GLU A 105 -10.95 3.16 18.36
C GLU A 105 -11.41 3.22 19.82
N VAL A 106 -11.98 4.35 20.25
CA VAL A 106 -12.41 4.61 21.64
C VAL A 106 -13.91 4.46 21.86
N ALA A 107 -14.70 4.28 20.79
CA ALA A 107 -16.15 4.16 20.87
C ALA A 107 -16.60 2.73 21.15
N SER A 108 -17.72 2.58 21.84
CA SER A 108 -18.37 1.31 22.20
C SER A 108 -19.86 1.34 21.86
N GLY A 109 -20.47 0.16 21.69
CA GLY A 109 -21.90 0.04 21.41
C GLY A 109 -22.35 0.71 20.10
N GLU A 110 -23.53 1.33 20.13
CA GLU A 110 -24.14 1.99 18.96
C GLU A 110 -23.33 3.18 18.43
N ASP A 111 -22.68 3.92 19.33
CA ASP A 111 -21.81 5.04 18.96
C ASP A 111 -20.68 4.59 18.03
N ARG A 112 -20.15 3.38 18.24
CA ARG A 112 -19.08 2.80 17.41
C ARG A 112 -19.57 2.60 15.98
N THR A 113 -20.74 2.00 15.79
CA THR A 113 -21.29 1.74 14.44
C THR A 113 -21.41 3.03 13.64
N VAL A 114 -21.95 4.08 14.25
CA VAL A 114 -22.14 5.39 13.59
C VAL A 114 -20.80 6.01 13.18
N VAL A 115 -19.79 5.99 14.04
CA VAL A 115 -18.47 6.58 13.69
C VAL A 115 -17.72 5.75 12.66
N VAL A 116 -17.88 4.42 12.67
CA VAL A 116 -17.30 3.51 11.67
C VAL A 116 -17.89 3.79 10.29
N GLU A 117 -19.22 3.89 10.18
CA GLU A 117 -19.90 4.23 8.92
C GLU A 117 -19.44 5.58 8.37
N LYS A 118 -19.34 6.60 9.22
CA LYS A 118 -18.86 7.94 8.82
C LYS A 118 -17.39 7.92 8.37
N SER A 119 -16.55 7.13 9.04
CA SER A 119 -15.15 6.93 8.64
C SER A 119 -15.07 6.30 7.25
N GLN A 120 -15.81 5.21 7.04
CA GLN A 120 -15.87 4.50 5.77
C GLN A 120 -16.38 5.39 4.64
N GLN A 121 -17.47 6.13 4.86
CA GLN A 121 -18.05 7.04 3.88
C GLN A 121 -17.04 8.13 3.47
N SER A 122 -16.34 8.72 4.44
CA SER A 122 -15.35 9.77 4.18
C SER A 122 -14.16 9.25 3.39
N TYR A 123 -13.65 8.05 3.72
CA TYR A 123 -12.58 7.42 2.95
C TYR A 123 -13.03 7.03 1.54
N GLN A 124 -14.25 6.49 1.39
CA GLN A 124 -14.78 6.09 0.10
C GLN A 124 -14.96 7.28 -0.83
N GLU A 125 -15.54 8.39 -0.34
CA GLU A 125 -15.66 9.63 -1.13
C GLU A 125 -14.29 10.17 -1.55
N ALA A 126 -13.31 10.18 -0.64
CA ALA A 126 -11.94 10.55 -0.97
C ALA A 126 -11.35 9.62 -2.05
N PHE A 127 -11.61 8.32 -1.96
CA PHE A 127 -11.06 7.30 -2.84
C PHE A 127 -11.63 7.41 -4.25
N ASP A 128 -12.93 7.64 -4.38
CA ASP A 128 -13.61 7.82 -5.66
C ASP A 128 -13.10 9.07 -6.40
N ILE A 129 -12.95 10.19 -5.68
CA ILE A 129 -12.37 11.42 -6.25
C ILE A 129 -10.92 11.20 -6.64
N ALA A 130 -10.12 10.54 -5.80
CA ALA A 130 -8.71 10.28 -6.09
C ALA A 130 -8.53 9.35 -7.29
N LYS A 131 -9.42 8.36 -7.45
CA LYS A 131 -9.39 7.43 -8.58
C LYS A 131 -9.69 8.14 -9.91
N ASP A 132 -10.63 9.08 -9.91
CA ASP A 132 -11.07 9.82 -11.09
C ASP A 132 -10.14 10.99 -11.45
N LYS A 133 -9.63 11.71 -10.44
CA LYS A 133 -8.93 13.00 -10.65
C LYS A 133 -7.42 12.97 -10.42
N MET A 134 -6.84 11.86 -9.96
CA MET A 134 -5.44 11.81 -9.55
C MET A 134 -4.72 10.60 -10.13
N GLN A 135 -3.45 10.76 -10.49
CA GLN A 135 -2.62 9.64 -10.95
C GLN A 135 -2.44 8.60 -9.84
N PRO A 136 -2.36 7.29 -10.16
CA PRO A 136 -2.18 6.25 -9.13
C PRO A 136 -0.91 6.43 -8.28
N THR A 137 0.14 7.01 -8.84
CA THR A 137 1.41 7.31 -8.16
C THR A 137 1.37 8.58 -7.30
N HIS A 138 0.24 9.31 -7.29
CA HIS A 138 0.14 10.56 -6.55
C HIS A 138 0.24 10.32 -5.03
N PRO A 139 1.11 11.04 -4.29
CA PRO A 139 1.36 10.75 -2.87
C PRO A 139 0.13 10.79 -1.97
N ILE A 140 -0.78 11.76 -2.17
CA ILE A 140 -2.04 11.84 -1.42
C ILE A 140 -2.94 10.61 -1.68
N ARG A 141 -2.99 10.11 -2.92
CA ARG A 141 -3.77 8.92 -3.30
C ARG A 141 -3.19 7.66 -2.66
N LEU A 142 -1.87 7.52 -2.68
CA LEU A 142 -1.15 6.44 -1.99
C LEU A 142 -1.38 6.49 -0.47
N GLY A 143 -1.23 7.67 0.13
CA GLY A 143 -1.47 7.86 1.56
C GLY A 143 -2.93 7.63 1.97
N LEU A 144 -3.89 7.96 1.10
CA LEU A 144 -5.29 7.61 1.30
C LEU A 144 -5.50 6.09 1.27
N ALA A 145 -4.96 5.40 0.26
CA ALA A 145 -5.10 3.96 0.13
C ALA A 145 -4.51 3.21 1.33
N LEU A 146 -3.33 3.62 1.80
CA LEU A 146 -2.72 3.07 3.00
C LEU A 146 -3.59 3.29 4.24
N ASN A 147 -4.09 4.50 4.47
CA ASN A 147 -4.92 4.75 5.64
C ASN A 147 -6.27 4.01 5.57
N PHE A 148 -6.84 3.86 4.37
CA PHE A 148 -8.09 3.14 4.18
C PHE A 148 -7.90 1.63 4.32
N SER A 149 -6.77 1.06 3.89
CA SER A 149 -6.46 -0.35 4.15
C SER A 149 -6.28 -0.62 5.65
N VAL A 150 -5.60 0.28 6.37
CA VAL A 150 -5.50 0.22 7.84
C VAL A 150 -6.88 0.27 8.49
N PHE A 151 -7.80 1.11 8.00
CA PHE A 151 -9.19 1.13 8.47
C PHE A 151 -9.89 -0.22 8.28
N TYR A 152 -9.80 -0.83 7.09
CA TYR A 152 -10.38 -2.16 6.85
C TYR A 152 -9.79 -3.23 7.77
N TYR A 153 -8.49 -3.18 8.03
CA TYR A 153 -7.81 -4.14 8.90
C TYR A 153 -8.16 -3.93 10.38
N GLU A 154 -7.90 -2.73 10.91
CA GLU A 154 -7.98 -2.45 12.36
C GLU A 154 -9.41 -2.24 12.85
N ILE A 155 -10.30 -1.69 12.02
CA ILE A 155 -11.64 -1.26 12.46
C ILE A 155 -12.73 -2.22 12.01
N LEU A 156 -12.68 -2.66 10.74
CA LEU A 156 -13.67 -3.57 10.16
C LEU A 156 -13.27 -5.05 10.25
N ASN A 157 -12.06 -5.35 10.72
CA ASN A 157 -11.52 -6.72 10.81
C ASN A 157 -11.65 -7.49 9.48
N ALA A 158 -11.37 -6.81 8.36
CA ALA A 158 -11.51 -7.32 7.00
C ALA A 158 -10.14 -7.33 6.30
N PRO A 159 -9.23 -8.25 6.66
CA PRO A 159 -7.85 -8.27 6.15
C PRO A 159 -7.78 -8.47 4.63
N ASP A 160 -8.68 -9.27 4.05
CA ASP A 160 -8.72 -9.49 2.61
C ASP A 160 -9.00 -8.21 1.83
N LYS A 161 -9.97 -7.41 2.31
CA LYS A 161 -10.28 -6.10 1.71
C LYS A 161 -9.13 -5.11 1.88
N ALA A 162 -8.48 -5.10 3.05
CA ALA A 162 -7.31 -4.27 3.28
C ALA A 162 -6.18 -4.60 2.29
N CYS A 163 -5.91 -5.90 2.08
CA CYS A 163 -4.90 -6.37 1.13
C CYS A 163 -5.25 -6.01 -0.31
N GLN A 164 -6.50 -6.22 -0.74
CA GLN A 164 -6.97 -5.84 -2.07
C GLN A 164 -6.80 -4.33 -2.32
N LEU A 165 -7.16 -3.50 -1.33
CA LEU A 165 -7.07 -2.06 -1.46
C LEU A 165 -5.60 -1.58 -1.47
N ALA A 166 -4.71 -2.21 -0.71
CA ALA A 166 -3.29 -1.93 -0.77
C ALA A 166 -2.67 -2.31 -2.13
N LYS A 167 -3.09 -3.46 -2.70
CA LYS A 167 -2.62 -3.94 -4.02
C LYS A 167 -3.06 -3.01 -5.16
N GLN A 168 -4.32 -2.57 -5.17
CA GLN A 168 -4.89 -1.69 -6.20
C GLN A 168 -4.20 -0.32 -6.35
N VAL A 169 -3.44 0.10 -5.34
CA VAL A 169 -2.75 1.40 -5.35
C VAL A 169 -1.24 1.20 -5.25
N SER A 170 -0.76 -0.04 -5.39
CA SER A 170 0.66 -0.33 -5.49
C SER A 170 1.23 0.23 -6.80
N VAL A 171 2.48 0.68 -6.76
CA VAL A 171 3.23 1.13 -7.95
C VAL A 171 3.29 0.05 -9.03
N ALA A 172 3.07 -1.22 -8.64
CA ALA A 172 3.01 -2.37 -9.53
C ALA A 172 1.94 -2.22 -10.63
N ASP A 173 0.73 -1.74 -10.33
CA ASP A 173 -0.32 -1.66 -11.36
C ASP A 173 0.00 -0.61 -12.44
N SER A 174 0.62 0.51 -12.05
CA SER A 174 1.00 1.57 -12.99
C SER A 174 2.25 1.20 -13.78
N GLY A 175 3.25 0.63 -13.12
CA GLY A 175 4.45 0.12 -13.78
C GLY A 175 4.10 -0.96 -14.79
N GLN A 176 3.21 -1.89 -14.43
CA GLN A 176 2.77 -2.96 -15.31
C GLN A 176 2.10 -2.40 -16.57
N LYS A 177 1.20 -1.42 -16.43
CA LYS A 177 0.53 -0.81 -17.57
C LYS A 177 1.52 -0.09 -18.50
N ALA A 178 2.44 0.70 -17.93
CA ALA A 178 3.44 1.44 -18.71
C ALA A 178 4.39 0.49 -19.47
N TYR A 179 4.90 -0.55 -18.80
CA TYR A 179 5.73 -1.56 -19.44
C TYR A 179 4.98 -2.33 -20.52
N SER A 180 3.71 -2.69 -20.27
CA SER A 180 2.87 -3.37 -21.25
C SER A 180 2.69 -2.53 -22.51
N GLU A 181 2.31 -1.25 -22.37
CA GLU A 181 2.12 -0.34 -23.51
C GLU A 181 3.42 -0.13 -24.30
N ALA A 182 4.54 0.10 -23.61
CA ALA A 182 5.85 0.28 -24.24
C ALA A 182 6.30 -0.98 -24.99
N LEU A 183 6.09 -2.16 -24.41
CA LEU A 183 6.47 -3.43 -25.03
C LEU A 183 5.61 -3.72 -26.28
N GLU A 184 4.32 -3.42 -26.26
CA GLU A 184 3.45 -3.60 -27.44
C GLU A 184 3.86 -2.68 -28.61
N ILE A 185 4.22 -1.42 -28.33
CA ILE A 185 4.75 -0.51 -29.35
C ILE A 185 6.08 -1.06 -29.90
N ALA A 186 6.97 -1.53 -29.03
CA ALA A 186 8.25 -2.10 -29.43
C ALA A 186 8.08 -3.36 -30.28
N LYS A 187 7.14 -4.25 -29.94
CA LYS A 187 6.83 -5.45 -30.74
C LYS A 187 6.32 -5.11 -32.15
N ALA A 188 5.57 -4.03 -32.28
CA ALA A 188 5.01 -3.60 -33.57
C ALA A 188 6.05 -2.91 -34.47
N GLN A 189 7.06 -2.25 -33.90
CA GLN A 189 7.98 -1.39 -34.65
C GLN A 189 9.42 -1.91 -34.74
N LEU A 190 9.82 -2.83 -33.87
CA LEU A 190 11.21 -3.26 -33.72
C LEU A 190 11.34 -4.78 -33.84
N SER A 191 12.43 -5.25 -34.46
CA SER A 191 12.76 -6.68 -34.55
C SER A 191 12.97 -7.30 -33.16
N THR A 192 12.83 -8.62 -33.03
CA THR A 192 13.02 -9.34 -31.76
C THR A 192 14.42 -9.16 -31.20
N THR A 193 15.40 -8.94 -32.07
CA THR A 193 16.81 -8.69 -31.75
C THR A 193 17.12 -7.24 -31.40
N HIS A 194 16.19 -6.29 -31.56
CA HIS A 194 16.50 -4.87 -31.35
C HIS A 194 16.78 -4.55 -29.86
N PRO A 195 17.89 -3.84 -29.52
CA PRO A 195 18.29 -3.59 -28.13
C PRO A 195 17.20 -2.96 -27.25
N VAL A 196 16.44 -2.00 -27.80
CA VAL A 196 15.34 -1.35 -27.06
C VAL A 196 14.21 -2.33 -26.72
N ARG A 197 13.85 -3.23 -27.64
CA ARG A 197 12.79 -4.22 -27.41
C ARG A 197 13.24 -5.25 -26.38
N LEU A 198 14.47 -5.73 -26.49
CA LEU A 198 15.08 -6.64 -25.52
C LEU A 198 15.22 -5.99 -24.14
N GLY A 199 15.67 -4.74 -24.08
CA GLY A 199 15.79 -3.99 -22.84
C GLY A 199 14.45 -3.77 -22.14
N LEU A 200 13.38 -3.50 -22.90
CA LEU A 200 12.02 -3.42 -22.37
C LEU A 200 11.54 -4.77 -21.82
N ALA A 201 11.80 -5.87 -22.53
CA ALA A 201 11.44 -7.20 -22.06
C ALA A 201 12.20 -7.60 -20.79
N LEU A 202 13.50 -7.28 -20.71
CA LEU A 202 14.34 -7.47 -19.52
C LEU A 202 13.82 -6.64 -18.33
N ASN A 203 13.60 -5.35 -18.51
CA ASN A 203 13.13 -4.50 -17.41
C ASN A 203 11.73 -4.91 -16.93
N TYR A 204 10.86 -5.33 -17.86
CA TYR A 204 9.52 -5.78 -17.51
C TYR A 204 9.53 -7.15 -16.82
N SER A 205 10.44 -8.06 -17.18
CA SER A 205 10.59 -9.33 -16.47
C SER A 205 11.12 -9.13 -15.05
N VAL A 206 12.13 -8.28 -14.85
CA VAL A 206 12.62 -7.87 -13.53
C VAL A 206 11.50 -7.25 -12.70
N PHE A 207 10.67 -6.39 -13.32
CA PHE A 207 9.52 -5.80 -12.66
C PHE A 207 8.50 -6.85 -12.19
N PHE A 208 8.22 -7.88 -12.99
CA PHE A 208 7.36 -8.98 -12.56
C PHE A 208 7.95 -9.76 -11.38
N TYR A 209 9.27 -9.97 -11.37
CA TYR A 209 9.96 -10.69 -10.31
C TYR A 209 10.00 -9.88 -9.01
N GLU A 210 10.57 -8.68 -9.06
CA GLU A 210 10.90 -7.87 -7.86
C GLU A 210 9.71 -7.05 -7.33
N ILE A 211 8.85 -6.55 -8.23
CA ILE A 211 7.82 -5.57 -7.86
C ILE A 211 6.42 -6.18 -7.81
N SER A 212 6.10 -7.08 -8.75
CA SER A 212 4.78 -7.72 -8.83
C SER A 212 4.73 -9.11 -8.16
N SER A 213 5.84 -9.57 -7.58
CA SER A 213 5.98 -10.88 -6.93
C SER A 213 5.36 -12.03 -7.74
N SER A 214 5.59 -12.01 -9.06
CA SER A 214 5.05 -12.96 -10.03
C SER A 214 6.19 -13.64 -10.79
N PRO A 215 6.98 -14.50 -10.13
CA PRO A 215 8.20 -15.09 -10.70
C PRO A 215 7.91 -15.92 -11.96
N ASP A 216 6.79 -16.63 -12.02
CA ASP A 216 6.39 -17.39 -13.22
C ASP A 216 6.25 -16.51 -14.46
N ARG A 217 5.60 -15.36 -14.33
CA ARG A 217 5.45 -14.39 -15.43
C ARG A 217 6.76 -13.75 -15.80
N ALA A 218 7.61 -13.44 -14.82
CA ALA A 218 8.96 -12.92 -15.07
C ALA A 218 9.78 -13.89 -15.91
N CYS A 219 9.84 -15.16 -15.51
CA CYS A 219 10.55 -16.22 -16.20
C CYS A 219 9.98 -16.47 -17.60
N GLN A 220 8.65 -16.53 -17.75
CA GLN A 220 8.01 -16.69 -19.06
C GLN A 220 8.37 -15.54 -20.01
N LEU A 221 8.29 -14.29 -19.56
CA LEU A 221 8.57 -13.13 -20.38
C LEU A 221 10.06 -13.06 -20.78
N ALA A 222 10.96 -13.30 -19.82
CA ALA A 222 12.40 -13.30 -20.08
C ALA A 222 12.81 -14.43 -21.03
N LYS A 223 12.26 -15.63 -20.84
CA LYS A 223 12.52 -16.80 -21.69
C LYS A 223 12.02 -16.57 -23.11
N GLN A 224 10.78 -16.10 -23.27
CA GLN A 224 10.22 -15.80 -24.59
C GLN A 224 11.08 -14.79 -25.35
N ALA A 225 11.47 -13.68 -24.69
CA ALA A 225 12.30 -12.66 -25.31
C ALA A 225 13.70 -13.18 -25.71
N PHE A 226 14.27 -14.08 -24.91
CA PHE A 226 15.54 -14.73 -25.22
C PHE A 226 15.42 -15.69 -26.40
N ASP A 227 14.43 -16.58 -26.39
CA ASP A 227 14.19 -17.58 -27.44
C ASP A 227 13.87 -16.90 -28.79
N ASP A 228 13.02 -15.87 -28.80
CA ASP A 228 12.67 -15.09 -29.98
C ASP A 228 13.89 -14.36 -30.59
N ALA A 229 14.81 -13.90 -29.75
CA ALA A 229 16.02 -13.21 -30.20
C ALA A 229 17.08 -14.18 -30.71
N ILE A 230 17.19 -15.38 -30.13
CA ILE A 230 18.05 -16.45 -30.64
C ILE A 230 17.60 -16.89 -32.04
N ALA A 231 16.29 -17.01 -32.26
CA ALA A 231 15.74 -17.44 -33.56
C ALA A 231 16.07 -16.49 -34.72
N GLU A 232 16.29 -15.20 -34.43
CA GLU A 232 16.60 -14.17 -35.42
C GLU A 232 18.03 -13.59 -35.27
N LEU A 233 18.89 -14.20 -34.44
CA LEU A 233 20.21 -13.66 -34.10
C LEU A 233 21.10 -13.45 -35.34
N ASP A 234 20.99 -14.35 -36.32
CA ASP A 234 21.76 -14.31 -37.57
C ASP A 234 21.40 -13.11 -38.48
N THR A 235 20.33 -12.37 -38.16
CA THR A 235 19.85 -11.21 -38.93
C THR A 235 20.34 -9.85 -38.39
N LEU A 236 21.10 -9.86 -37.30
CA LEU A 236 21.59 -8.65 -36.63
C LEU A 236 22.64 -7.90 -37.46
N ASN A 237 22.55 -6.57 -37.45
CA ASN A 237 23.61 -5.70 -37.96
C ASN A 237 24.79 -5.62 -36.97
N GLU A 238 26.00 -5.35 -37.48
CA GLU A 238 27.21 -5.25 -36.63
C GLU A 238 27.10 -4.16 -35.56
N ASP A 239 26.38 -3.08 -35.86
CA ASP A 239 26.24 -1.91 -34.97
C ASP A 239 25.42 -2.21 -33.71
N SER A 240 24.40 -3.08 -33.79
CA SER A 240 23.52 -3.43 -32.66
C SER A 240 23.84 -4.78 -32.03
N TYR A 241 24.74 -5.56 -32.63
CA TYR A 241 25.07 -6.92 -32.20
C TYR A 241 25.58 -6.96 -30.76
N LYS A 242 26.49 -6.04 -30.38
CA LYS A 242 27.08 -5.99 -29.03
C LYS A 242 26.05 -5.68 -27.95
N ASP A 243 25.18 -4.71 -28.19
CA ASP A 243 24.17 -4.30 -27.22
C ASP A 243 23.09 -5.38 -27.06
N SER A 244 22.65 -5.97 -28.17
CA SER A 244 21.64 -7.03 -28.17
C SER A 244 22.13 -8.29 -27.45
N THR A 245 23.36 -8.72 -27.75
CA THR A 245 23.97 -9.90 -27.10
C THR A 245 24.23 -9.68 -25.61
N LEU A 246 24.59 -8.46 -25.19
CA LEU A 246 24.72 -8.12 -23.77
C LEU A 246 23.38 -8.21 -23.03
N ILE A 247 22.30 -7.70 -23.62
CA ILE A 247 20.96 -7.77 -22.99
C ILE A 247 20.46 -9.22 -22.95
N MET A 248 20.68 -10.01 -24.00
CA MET A 248 20.37 -11.44 -24.01
C MET A 248 21.14 -12.20 -22.93
N GLN A 249 22.39 -11.84 -22.71
CA GLN A 249 23.21 -12.40 -21.63
C GLN A 249 22.61 -12.08 -20.25
N LEU A 250 22.16 -10.85 -20.02
CA LEU A 250 21.47 -10.45 -18.79
C LEU A 250 20.14 -11.19 -18.58
N LEU A 251 19.35 -11.38 -19.65
CA LEU A 251 18.12 -12.19 -19.60
C LEU A 251 18.42 -13.64 -19.16
N ARG A 252 19.48 -14.26 -19.70
CA ARG A 252 19.92 -15.61 -19.33
C ARG A 252 20.36 -15.69 -17.87
N ASP A 253 21.13 -14.71 -17.42
CA ASP A 253 21.67 -14.68 -16.06
C ASP A 253 20.55 -14.51 -15.05
N ASN A 254 19.58 -13.62 -15.33
CA ASN A 254 18.38 -13.45 -14.51
C ASN A 254 17.54 -14.73 -14.45
N LEU A 255 17.31 -15.40 -15.59
CA LEU A 255 16.58 -16.68 -15.61
C LEU A 255 17.26 -17.75 -14.77
N THR A 256 18.60 -17.82 -14.80
CA THR A 256 19.37 -18.78 -14.01
C THR A 256 19.20 -18.50 -12.52
N LEU A 257 19.29 -17.23 -12.12
CA LEU A 257 19.11 -16.80 -10.74
C LEU A 257 17.69 -17.14 -10.24
N TRP A 258 16.66 -16.72 -10.99
CA TRP A 258 15.27 -16.86 -10.58
C TRP A 258 14.79 -18.31 -10.53
N THR A 259 15.29 -19.16 -11.42
CA THR A 259 14.96 -20.60 -11.40
C THR A 259 15.69 -21.36 -10.30
N SER A 260 16.87 -20.87 -9.86
CA SER A 260 17.58 -21.43 -8.72
C SER A 260 16.94 -21.09 -7.37
N ASP A 261 16.33 -19.90 -7.23
CA ASP A 261 15.59 -19.49 -6.03
C ASP A 261 14.28 -20.28 -5.86
N THR A 262 13.57 -20.58 -6.96
CA THR A 262 12.30 -21.34 -6.91
C THR A 262 12.46 -22.84 -6.65
N GLY A 263 13.68 -23.39 -6.77
CA GLY A 263 13.95 -24.81 -6.56
C GLY A 263 14.21 -25.22 -5.10
N ALA A 264 14.25 -24.25 -4.17
CA ALA A 264 14.60 -24.50 -2.77
C ALA A 264 13.40 -24.79 -1.84
N ASP A 265 12.17 -24.48 -2.25
CA ASP A 265 10.98 -24.61 -1.38
C ASP A 265 10.12 -25.89 -1.62
N ASP A 266 10.48 -26.75 -2.57
CA ASP A 266 9.72 -27.96 -2.92
C ASP A 266 10.31 -29.28 -2.34
N GLN A 267 11.15 -29.21 -1.30
CA GLN A 267 11.68 -30.41 -0.62
C GLN A 267 11.51 -30.41 0.91
N GLU A 268 10.35 -30.06 1.46
CA GLU A 268 9.97 -30.52 2.80
C GLU A 268 8.47 -30.85 2.87
N GLY A 269 8.12 -32.12 2.65
CA GLY A 269 6.73 -32.56 2.74
C GLY A 269 6.52 -34.02 2.38
N GLY A 270 7.13 -34.95 3.13
CA GLY A 270 6.92 -36.37 2.92
C GLY A 270 7.48 -37.25 4.03
N GLU A 271 7.09 -37.00 5.28
CA GLU A 271 7.27 -37.95 6.38
C GLU A 271 5.91 -38.31 7.00
N GLN A 272 5.82 -39.57 7.47
CA GLN A 272 4.68 -40.32 8.06
C GLN A 272 3.97 -41.26 7.08
N THR A 273 3.73 -42.54 7.34
CA THR A 273 3.69 -43.41 8.55
C THR A 273 3.81 -44.87 8.05
N GLY A 274 4.46 -45.83 8.73
CA GLY A 274 3.94 -46.54 9.89
C GLY A 274 3.00 -47.70 9.50
N GLU A 275 3.53 -48.90 9.25
CA GLU A 275 2.74 -50.15 9.28
C GLU A 275 3.37 -51.20 10.19
N THR A 276 2.67 -51.46 11.29
CA THR A 276 2.81 -52.63 12.17
C THR A 276 1.92 -53.76 11.66
N GLY A 277 2.45 -55.00 11.60
CA GLY A 277 1.70 -56.20 11.98
C GLY A 277 1.55 -57.33 10.95
N GLY A 278 2.17 -58.48 11.26
CA GLY A 278 1.54 -59.81 11.14
C GLY A 278 1.77 -60.63 9.88
N ASN A 279 2.70 -61.59 9.94
CA ASN A 279 2.37 -63.02 10.08
C ASN A 279 3.62 -63.84 10.45
#